data_AF-A0A6P6A8K4-F1
#
_entry.id   AF-A0A6P6A8K4-F1
#
_cell.length_a   1.000
_cell.length_b   1.000
_cell.length_c   1.000
_cell.angle_alpha   90.00
_cell.angle_beta   90.00
_cell.angle_gamma   90.00
#
_symmetry.space_group_name_H-M   'P 1'
#
loop_
_entity.id
_entity.type
_entity.pdbx_description
1 polymer ?
#
loop_
_entity_poly.entity_id
_entity_poly.type
_entity_poly.pdbx_seq_one_letter_code
_entity_poly.pdbx_strand_id
1 'polypeptide(L)'
;MAAELDDDGEQTMSINEYLESIEEEELEADLVLGGDEGDECTYPKGYMKRQAIFSCLTCTPDGNAGICTACCLSCHDGHEVFSFAFSFTVWEISSLNFIS
;
A
#
# COMPACT_ATOMS: atom_id res chain seq x y z
N MET A 1 30.53 -5.19 -43.87
CA MET A 1 30.60 -4.45 -42.61
C MET A 1 29.41 -4.94 -41.80
N ALA A 2 29.67 -5.69 -40.74
CA ALA A 2 28.64 -6.28 -39.89
C ALA A 2 27.90 -5.12 -39.19
N ALA A 3 26.57 -5.16 -39.21
CA ALA A 3 25.77 -4.28 -38.39
C ALA A 3 25.97 -4.71 -36.94
N GLU A 4 26.49 -3.80 -36.14
CA GLU A 4 26.71 -3.98 -34.72
C GLU A 4 25.30 -3.97 -34.13
N LEU A 5 24.83 -5.14 -33.69
CA LEU A 5 23.60 -5.24 -32.94
C LEU A 5 23.94 -4.62 -31.58
N ASP A 6 23.45 -3.42 -31.33
CA ASP A 6 23.28 -2.91 -29.97
C ASP A 6 22.40 -3.93 -29.23
N ASP A 7 23.07 -4.87 -28.56
CA ASP A 7 22.52 -5.73 -27.50
C ASP A 7 22.28 -4.83 -26.29
N ASP A 8 21.33 -3.90 -26.42
CA ASP A 8 20.74 -3.24 -25.26
C ASP A 8 19.87 -4.31 -24.62
N GLY A 9 20.45 -5.01 -23.64
CA GLY A 9 19.87 -6.18 -23.00
C GLY A 9 18.45 -5.90 -22.53
N GLU A 10 17.48 -6.29 -23.36
CA GLU A 10 16.08 -6.38 -22.98
C GLU A 10 16.05 -7.25 -21.72
N GLN A 11 15.69 -6.69 -20.57
CA GLN A 11 15.55 -7.45 -19.34
C GLN A 11 14.37 -8.41 -19.53
N THR A 12 14.64 -9.60 -20.05
CA THR A 12 13.63 -10.63 -20.26
C THR A 12 13.40 -11.35 -18.94
N MET A 13 12.34 -10.96 -18.24
CA MET A 13 11.81 -11.74 -17.13
C MET A 13 10.97 -12.91 -17.65
N SER A 14 11.04 -14.04 -16.95
CA SER A 14 10.14 -15.15 -17.23
C SER A 14 8.71 -14.78 -16.83
N ILE A 15 7.71 -15.32 -17.52
CA ILE A 15 6.31 -15.11 -17.12
C ILE A 15 6.04 -15.59 -15.70
N ASN A 16 6.75 -16.64 -15.24
CA ASN A 16 6.66 -17.10 -13.86
C ASN A 16 7.23 -16.08 -12.86
N GLU A 17 8.37 -15.48 -13.18
CA GLU A 17 9.01 -14.47 -12.33
C GLU A 17 8.15 -13.21 -12.23
N TYR A 18 7.49 -12.81 -13.32
CA TYR A 18 6.54 -11.70 -13.33
C TYR A 18 5.28 -11.99 -12.48
N LEU A 19 4.75 -13.22 -12.54
CA LEU A 19 3.60 -13.60 -11.72
C LEU A 19 3.96 -13.60 -10.22
N GLU A 20 5.12 -14.14 -9.87
CA GLU A 20 5.61 -14.15 -8.48
C GLU A 20 5.79 -12.72 -7.93
N SER A 21 6.31 -11.78 -8.73
CA SER A 21 6.45 -10.39 -8.29
C SER A 21 5.11 -9.70 -8.00
N ILE A 22 4.06 -9.99 -8.80
CA ILE A 22 2.73 -9.39 -8.58
C ILE A 22 2.10 -9.92 -7.29
N GLU A 23 2.23 -11.23 -7.03
CA GLU A 23 1.68 -11.86 -5.83
C GLU A 23 2.35 -11.33 -4.55
N GLU A 24 3.66 -11.06 -4.60
CA GLU A 24 4.40 -10.45 -3.48
C GLU A 24 3.93 -9.01 -3.24
N GLU A 25 3.82 -8.20 -4.29
CA GLU A 25 3.33 -6.82 -4.21
C GLU A 25 1.89 -6.73 -3.69
N GLU A 26 1.01 -7.65 -4.11
CA GLU A 26 -0.37 -7.73 -3.63
C GLU A 26 -0.44 -8.08 -2.14
N LEU A 27 0.39 -9.01 -1.68
CA LEU A 27 0.46 -9.40 -0.28
C LEU A 27 0.96 -8.24 0.60
N GLU A 28 1.97 -7.51 0.15
CA GLU A 28 2.45 -6.32 0.85
C GLU A 28 1.36 -5.26 0.97
N ALA A 29 0.62 -5.00 -0.10
CA ALA A 29 -0.50 -4.07 -0.09
C ALA A 29 -1.61 -4.50 0.88
N ASP A 30 -1.96 -5.80 0.93
CA ASP A 30 -2.93 -6.34 1.87
C ASP A 30 -2.49 -6.15 3.33
N LEU A 31 -1.22 -6.40 3.63
CA LEU A 31 -0.66 -6.21 4.97
C LEU A 31 -0.70 -4.75 5.41
N VAL A 32 -0.52 -3.81 4.49
CA VAL A 32 -0.54 -2.37 4.79
C VAL A 32 -1.96 -1.83 4.90
N LEU A 33 -2.86 -2.23 3.99
CA LEU A 33 -4.22 -1.69 3.90
C LEU A 33 -5.22 -2.45 4.77
N GLY A 34 -4.84 -3.62 5.27
CA GLY A 34 -5.69 -4.50 6.08
C GLY A 34 -6.76 -5.23 5.27
N GLY A 35 -6.51 -5.44 3.97
CA GLY A 35 -7.45 -6.06 3.04
C GLY A 35 -8.66 -5.22 2.65
N ASP A 36 -8.57 -3.88 2.81
CA ASP A 36 -9.58 -2.95 2.30
C ASP A 36 -9.19 -2.49 0.89
N GLU A 37 -9.97 -2.93 -0.11
CA GLU A 37 -9.79 -2.59 -1.54
C GLU A 37 -10.06 -1.11 -1.84
N GLY A 38 -10.62 -0.35 -0.88
CA GLY A 38 -10.81 1.09 -1.01
C GLY A 38 -11.98 1.49 -1.92
N ASP A 39 -12.85 0.55 -2.31
CA ASP A 39 -13.98 0.82 -3.20
C ASP A 39 -15.21 1.41 -2.48
N GLU A 40 -15.40 1.10 -1.19
CA GLU A 40 -16.54 1.59 -0.42
C GLU A 40 -16.12 2.11 0.95
N CYS A 41 -16.69 3.24 1.37
CA CYS A 41 -16.48 3.75 2.71
C CYS A 41 -16.92 2.71 3.78
N THR A 42 -15.99 2.31 4.62
CA THR A 42 -16.24 1.33 5.71
C THR A 42 -16.78 1.97 6.98
N TYR A 43 -16.82 3.31 7.07
CA TYR A 43 -17.37 4.03 8.22
C TYR A 43 -18.76 3.52 8.66
N PRO A 44 -19.74 3.26 7.77
CA PRO A 44 -21.02 2.67 8.15
C PRO A 44 -20.95 1.20 8.61
N LYS A 45 -19.88 0.46 8.25
CA LYS A 45 -19.67 -0.95 8.62
C LYS A 45 -19.21 -1.10 10.08
N GLY A 46 -18.80 -0.01 10.73
CA GLY A 46 -18.43 0.03 12.15
C GLY A 46 -16.96 -0.34 12.39
N TYR A 47 -16.68 -0.94 13.55
CA TYR A 47 -15.31 -1.24 13.98
C TYR A 47 -14.74 -2.46 13.23
N MET A 48 -13.81 -2.21 12.32
CA MET A 48 -13.03 -3.23 11.61
C MET A 48 -11.74 -3.56 12.38
N LYS A 49 -11.37 -4.84 12.44
CA LYS A 49 -10.19 -5.30 13.21
C LYS A 49 -8.86 -4.98 12.53
N ARG A 50 -8.84 -4.90 11.20
CA ARG A 50 -7.67 -4.59 10.36
C ARG A 50 -8.14 -3.59 9.31
N GLN A 51 -7.85 -2.31 9.53
CA GLN A 51 -8.11 -1.28 8.53
C GLN A 51 -7.03 -0.22 8.64
N ALA A 52 -6.49 0.19 7.50
CA ALA A 52 -5.65 1.38 7.43
C ALA A 52 -6.50 2.65 7.61
N ILE A 53 -6.15 3.43 8.63
CA ILE A 53 -6.76 4.75 8.88
C ILE A 53 -5.76 5.83 8.51
N PHE A 54 -6.25 6.79 7.74
CA PHE A 54 -5.50 7.94 7.27
C PHE A 54 -6.00 9.20 8.00
N SER A 55 -5.15 10.19 8.20
CA SER A 55 -5.57 11.50 8.68
C SER A 55 -5.22 12.57 7.67
N CYS A 56 -6.19 13.42 7.38
CA CYS A 56 -6.07 14.50 6.39
C CYS A 56 -5.72 15.80 7.12
N LEU A 57 -4.48 16.27 6.95
CA LEU A 57 -3.96 17.47 7.62
C LEU A 57 -4.56 18.76 7.05
N THR A 58 -4.96 18.74 5.78
CA THR A 58 -5.61 19.90 5.14
C THR A 58 -7.05 20.10 5.62
N CYS A 59 -7.78 19.01 5.87
CA CYS A 59 -9.17 19.07 6.32
C CYS A 59 -9.30 19.25 7.83
N THR A 60 -8.37 18.66 8.59
CA THR A 60 -8.39 18.73 10.05
C THR A 60 -6.97 19.01 10.56
N PRO A 61 -6.58 20.29 10.70
CA PRO A 61 -5.25 20.65 11.19
C PRO A 61 -5.01 20.21 12.65
N ASP A 62 -6.08 19.96 13.41
CA ASP A 62 -6.03 19.46 14.78
C ASP A 62 -5.79 17.93 14.88
N GLY A 63 -5.65 17.22 13.74
CA GLY A 63 -5.29 15.79 13.70
C GLY A 63 -6.33 14.81 14.25
N ASN A 64 -7.55 15.29 14.54
CA ASN A 64 -8.55 14.52 15.28
C ASN A 64 -9.57 13.78 14.39
N ALA A 65 -9.29 13.70 13.08
CA ALA A 65 -10.14 13.02 12.11
C ALA A 65 -9.35 11.90 11.42
N GLY A 66 -9.90 10.68 11.48
CA GLY A 66 -9.44 9.51 10.73
C GLY A 66 -10.42 9.19 9.60
N ILE A 67 -9.90 8.93 8.41
CA ILE A 67 -10.66 8.53 7.21
C ILE A 67 -10.20 7.14 6.75
N CYS A 68 -11.11 6.38 6.16
CA CYS A 68 -10.78 5.09 5.54
C CYS A 68 -10.04 5.27 4.20
N THR A 69 -9.43 4.19 3.71
CA THR A 69 -8.75 4.12 2.40
C THR A 69 -9.65 4.65 1.27
N ALA A 70 -10.91 4.23 1.23
CA ALA A 70 -11.86 4.67 0.20
C ALA A 70 -12.11 6.19 0.20
N CYS A 71 -12.27 6.80 1.38
CA CYS A 71 -12.44 8.25 1.49
C CYS A 71 -11.17 9.01 1.15
N CYS A 72 -10.00 8.43 1.43
CA CYS A 72 -8.71 8.99 1.03
C CYS A 72 -8.62 9.10 -0.50
N LEU A 73 -8.98 8.02 -1.21
CA LEU A 73 -8.90 7.93 -2.67
C LEU A 73 -10.02 8.69 -3.39
N SER A 74 -11.21 8.76 -2.81
CA SER A 74 -12.38 9.34 -3.50
C SER A 74 -12.63 10.82 -3.18
N CYS A 75 -12.39 11.24 -1.93
CA CYS A 75 -12.80 12.57 -1.45
C CYS A 75 -11.63 13.45 -1.01
N HIS A 76 -10.48 12.84 -0.72
CA HIS A 76 -9.27 13.53 -0.27
C HIS A 76 -8.08 13.30 -1.20
N ASP A 77 -8.35 12.95 -2.46
CA ASP A 77 -7.35 12.85 -3.51
C ASP A 77 -6.74 14.23 -3.76
N GLY A 78 -5.42 14.34 -3.60
CA GLY A 78 -4.69 15.61 -3.69
C GLY A 78 -4.61 16.44 -2.38
N HIS A 79 -5.08 15.91 -1.25
CA HIS A 79 -4.83 16.51 0.06
C HIS A 79 -3.60 15.91 0.74
N GLU A 80 -2.98 16.65 1.66
CA GLU A 80 -1.91 16.12 2.51
C GLU A 80 -2.51 15.16 3.54
N VAL A 81 -2.48 13.88 3.19
CA VAL A 81 -2.95 12.76 4.00
C VAL A 81 -1.76 11.98 4.56
N PHE A 82 -1.81 11.65 5.84
CA PHE A 82 -0.82 10.80 6.50
C PHE A 82 -1.44 9.45 6.85
N SER A 83 -0.78 8.36 6.46
CA SER A 83 -1.18 7.01 6.86
C SER A 83 -0.52 6.63 8.19
N PHE A 84 -1.31 6.22 9.18
CA PHE A 84 -0.76 5.66 10.41
C PHE A 84 -0.35 4.19 10.28
N ALA A 85 -0.66 3.55 9.15
CA ALA A 85 -0.45 2.11 8.95
C ALA A 85 1.04 1.71 8.92
N PHE A 86 1.96 2.63 8.60
CA PHE A 86 3.38 2.29 8.39
C PHE A 86 4.18 2.14 9.69
N SER A 87 3.77 2.76 10.78
CA SER A 87 4.61 2.82 12.00
C SER A 87 4.49 1.60 12.90
N PHE A 88 3.45 0.77 12.77
CA PHE A 88 3.21 -0.35 13.68
C PHE A 88 3.50 -1.72 13.05
N THR A 89 3.18 -1.94 11.77
CA THR A 89 3.35 -3.26 11.12
C THR A 89 4.76 -3.50 10.58
N VAL A 90 5.41 -2.50 9.97
CA VAL A 90 6.79 -2.66 9.42
C VAL A 90 7.83 -2.89 10.53
N TRP A 91 7.61 -2.34 11.73
CA TRP A 91 8.50 -2.52 12.87
C TRP A 91 8.40 -3.94 13.48
N GLU A 92 7.20 -4.53 13.53
CA GLU A 92 7.02 -5.93 13.96
C GLU A 92 7.49 -6.93 12.90
N ILE A 93 7.26 -6.70 11.61
CA ILE A 93 7.73 -7.62 10.55
C ILE A 93 9.28 -7.63 10.46
N SER A 94 9.93 -6.49 10.66
CA SER A 94 11.40 -6.43 10.78
C SER A 94 11.93 -7.08 12.06
N SER A 95 11.12 -7.13 13.14
CA SER A 95 11.51 -7.75 14.42
C SER A 95 11.17 -9.24 14.50
N LEU A 96 10.20 -9.74 13.72
CA LEU A 96 9.77 -11.13 13.69
C LEU A 96 10.69 -12.05 12.88
N ASN A 97 11.62 -11.51 12.08
CA ASN A 97 12.74 -12.28 11.53
C ASN A 97 13.90 -12.49 12.52
N PHE A 98 13.76 -12.08 13.80
CA PHE A 98 14.80 -12.22 14.82
C PHE A 98 14.40 -13.09 16.03
N ILE A 99 13.29 -13.82 15.97
CA ILE A 99 13.00 -14.89 16.93
C ILE A 99 12.70 -16.15 16.14
N SER A 100 13.58 -17.14 16.30
CA SER A 100 13.48 -18.51 15.74
C SER A 100 12.15 -19.20 16.01
#